data_AF-A0A2E3BBJ2-F1
#
_entry.id   AF-A0A2E3BBJ2-F1
#
_cell.length_a   1.000
_cell.length_b   1.000
_cell.length_c   1.000
_cell.angle_alpha   90.00
_cell.angle_beta   90.00
_cell.angle_gamma   90.00
#
_symmetry.space_group_name_H-M   'P 1'
#
loop_
_entity.id
_entity.type
_entity.pdbx_description
1 polymer ?
#
loop_
_entity_poly.entity_id
_entity_poly.type
_entity_poly.pdbx_seq_one_letter_code
_entity_poly.pdbx_strand_id
1 'polypeptide(L)'
;MEMMEQFDRVKEYISVRLELWVAYHNHKENMANAGFLVQISLFGAVITKNIWPPEWVERLIVLPELATFLAYAMLWFLIHYYTRWQLINKRISAFYVAGFDQAFQEMITKDPQSIVLKPYEKEALTPSKWRNYLAGIIYVPKGFVRMDASVSGLPHFLAEKVKQKFDTGSGADTLEILITYTSIALLALVGVKVFFG
;
A
#
# COMPACT_ATOMS: atom_id res chain seq x y z
N MET A 1 -37.78 -20.22 -4.23
CA MET A 1 -36.81 -21.16 -3.60
C MET A 1 -35.41 -20.93 -4.16
N GLU A 2 -35.25 -20.93 -5.49
CA GLU A 2 -33.97 -20.72 -6.20
C GLU A 2 -33.30 -19.35 -5.91
N MET A 3 -34.07 -18.27 -5.79
CA MET A 3 -33.55 -16.93 -5.51
C MET A 3 -32.97 -16.77 -4.09
N MET A 4 -33.58 -17.46 -3.11
CA MET A 4 -33.13 -17.40 -1.70
C MET A 4 -31.82 -18.17 -1.53
N GLU A 5 -31.71 -19.33 -2.19
CA GLU A 5 -30.47 -20.10 -2.24
C GLU A 5 -29.33 -19.34 -2.96
N GLN A 6 -29.64 -18.64 -4.05
CA GLN A 6 -28.66 -17.79 -4.73
C GLN A 6 -28.19 -16.63 -3.83
N PHE A 7 -29.10 -16.02 -3.08
CA PHE A 7 -28.78 -14.94 -2.16
C PHE A 7 -27.89 -15.42 -0.99
N ASP A 8 -28.19 -16.57 -0.40
CA ASP A 8 -27.37 -17.16 0.67
C ASP A 8 -25.95 -17.48 0.19
N ARG A 9 -25.82 -18.03 -1.03
CA ARG A 9 -24.50 -18.28 -1.64
C ARG A 9 -23.70 -16.99 -1.89
N VAL A 10 -24.36 -15.91 -2.33
CA VAL A 10 -23.71 -14.60 -2.52
C VAL A 10 -23.28 -14.00 -1.19
N LYS A 11 -24.11 -14.16 -0.14
CA LYS A 11 -23.80 -13.70 1.21
C LYS A 11 -22.59 -14.43 1.79
N GLU A 12 -22.56 -15.76 1.68
CA GLU A 12 -21.43 -16.58 2.10
C GLU A 12 -20.15 -16.20 1.33
N TYR A 13 -20.25 -16.05 0.00
CA TYR A 13 -19.14 -15.61 -0.84
C TYR A 13 -18.56 -14.25 -0.38
N ILE A 14 -19.42 -13.26 -0.12
CA ILE A 14 -19.01 -11.94 0.34
C ILE A 14 -18.35 -12.03 1.72
N SER A 15 -18.90 -12.82 2.64
CA SER A 15 -18.33 -13.01 3.99
C SER A 15 -16.91 -13.58 3.94
N VAL A 16 -16.72 -14.69 3.21
CA VAL A 16 -15.40 -15.34 3.08
C VAL A 16 -14.39 -14.39 2.43
N ARG A 17 -14.80 -13.65 1.40
CA ARG A 17 -13.92 -12.69 0.72
C ARG A 17 -13.59 -11.49 1.59
N LEU A 18 -14.53 -11.00 2.39
CA LEU A 18 -14.30 -9.90 3.34
C LEU A 18 -13.24 -10.29 4.36
N GLU A 19 -13.34 -11.48 4.95
CA GLU A 19 -12.34 -12.00 5.90
C GLU A 19 -10.94 -12.09 5.28
N LEU A 20 -10.84 -12.61 4.05
CA LEU A 20 -9.58 -12.69 3.31
C LEU A 20 -8.97 -11.30 3.08
N TRP A 21 -9.80 -10.31 2.72
CA TRP A 21 -9.33 -8.94 2.51
C TRP A 21 -8.89 -8.24 3.80
N VAL A 22 -9.59 -8.49 4.92
CA VAL A 22 -9.19 -8.01 6.24
C VAL A 22 -7.86 -8.63 6.67
N ALA A 23 -7.71 -9.95 6.53
CA ALA A 23 -6.46 -10.64 6.83
C ALA A 23 -5.29 -10.12 5.98
N TYR A 24 -5.53 -9.92 4.68
CA TYR A 24 -4.54 -9.35 3.77
C TYR A 24 -4.19 -7.91 4.14
N HIS A 25 -5.18 -7.06 4.47
CA HIS A 25 -4.95 -5.69 4.96
C HIS A 25 -4.02 -5.67 6.18
N ASN A 26 -4.33 -6.47 7.19
CA ASN A 26 -3.54 -6.56 8.42
C ASN A 26 -2.12 -7.07 8.15
N HIS A 27 -1.98 -8.08 7.28
CA HIS A 27 -0.67 -8.59 6.88
C HIS A 27 0.18 -7.50 6.20
N LYS A 28 -0.41 -6.73 5.27
CA LYS A 28 0.28 -5.64 4.57
C LYS A 28 0.67 -4.49 5.50
N GLU A 29 -0.18 -4.16 6.46
CA GLU A 29 0.14 -3.21 7.53
C GLU A 29 1.32 -3.67 8.37
N ASN A 30 1.30 -4.91 8.86
CA ASN A 30 2.39 -5.44 9.67
C ASN A 30 3.72 -5.44 8.91
N MET A 31 3.70 -5.80 7.62
CA MET A 31 4.90 -5.80 6.79
C MET A 31 5.42 -4.39 6.48
N ALA A 32 4.52 -3.42 6.27
CA ALA A 32 4.91 -2.02 6.12
C ALA A 32 5.54 -1.47 7.41
N ASN A 33 4.92 -1.74 8.56
CA ASN A 33 5.42 -1.31 9.86
C ASN A 33 6.77 -1.95 10.20
N ALA A 34 6.96 -3.24 9.89
CA ALA A 34 8.24 -3.92 10.07
C ALA A 34 9.34 -3.32 9.18
N GLY A 35 9.07 -3.09 7.90
CA GLY A 35 10.01 -2.43 6.99
C GLY A 35 10.40 -1.03 7.48
N PHE A 36 9.41 -0.26 7.93
CA PHE A 36 9.64 1.07 8.48
C PHE A 36 10.43 1.06 9.80
N LEU A 37 10.19 0.08 10.68
CA LEU A 37 10.95 -0.08 11.92
C LEU A 37 12.43 -0.41 11.66
N VAL A 38 12.70 -1.28 10.67
CA VAL A 38 14.07 -1.57 10.22
C VAL A 38 14.74 -0.28 9.73
N GLN A 39 14.01 0.53 8.95
CA GLN A 39 14.53 1.82 8.50
C GLN A 39 14.83 2.77 9.66
N ILE A 40 13.90 2.97 10.60
CA ILE A 40 14.11 3.85 11.76
C ILE A 40 15.32 3.38 12.58
N SER A 41 15.44 2.07 12.81
CA SER A 41 16.53 1.50 13.61
C SER A 41 17.89 1.72 12.95
N LEU A 42 17.99 1.41 11.64
CA LEU A 42 19.22 1.57 10.88
C LEU A 42 19.63 3.04 10.76
N PHE A 43 18.71 3.91 10.33
CA PHE A 43 19.00 5.32 10.07
C PHE A 43 19.16 6.10 11.38
N GLY A 44 18.39 5.75 12.41
CA GLY A 44 18.54 6.29 13.76
C GLY A 44 19.91 5.98 14.37
N ALA A 45 20.45 4.77 14.16
CA ALA A 45 21.79 4.43 14.63
C ALA A 45 22.87 5.28 13.95
N VAL A 46 22.75 5.52 12.64
CA VAL A 46 23.67 6.39 11.89
C VAL A 46 23.62 7.82 12.39
N ILE A 47 22.42 8.36 12.59
CA ILE A 47 22.22 9.75 13.04
C ILE A 47 22.77 9.97 14.45
N THR A 48 22.68 8.96 15.34
CA THR A 48 22.94 9.14 16.78
C THR A 48 24.35 8.79 17.23
N LYS A 49 25.02 7.79 16.62
CA LYS A 49 26.20 7.17 17.24
C LYS A 49 27.56 7.52 16.60
N ASN A 50 27.65 8.42 15.61
CA ASN A 50 28.91 8.79 14.92
C ASN A 50 29.79 7.58 14.51
N ILE A 51 29.18 6.43 14.21
CA ILE A 51 29.92 5.19 13.92
C ILE A 51 30.32 5.10 12.43
N TRP A 52 30.04 6.14 11.64
CA TRP A 52 30.15 6.11 10.19
C TRP A 52 30.70 7.44 9.64
N PRO A 53 31.59 7.43 8.64
CA PRO A 53 32.17 6.24 8.00
C PRO A 53 33.11 5.45 8.93
N PRO A 54 33.21 4.12 8.82
CA PRO A 54 34.17 3.34 9.56
C PRO A 54 35.58 3.68 9.06
N GLU A 55 36.56 3.71 9.95
CA GLU A 55 37.94 4.10 9.63
C GLU A 55 38.55 3.31 8.45
N TRP A 56 38.11 2.07 8.22
CA TRP A 56 38.61 1.26 7.11
C TRP A 56 38.11 1.75 5.74
N VAL A 57 36.95 2.42 5.68
CA VAL A 57 36.41 3.01 4.44
C VAL A 57 37.24 4.21 4.01
N GLU A 58 37.64 5.05 4.98
CA GLU A 58 38.51 6.22 4.74
C GLU A 58 39.87 5.82 4.16
N ARG A 59 40.35 4.61 4.43
CA ARG A 59 41.62 4.09 3.91
C ARG A 59 41.54 3.54 2.48
N LEU A 60 40.34 3.21 2.00
CA LEU A 60 40.13 2.53 0.71
C LEU A 60 39.51 3.45 -0.36
N ILE A 61 38.81 4.49 0.05
CA ILE A 61 38.00 5.33 -0.86
C ILE A 61 38.40 6.80 -0.70
N VAL A 62 38.65 7.48 -1.82
CA VAL A 62 39.05 8.89 -1.86
C VAL A 62 37.98 9.84 -1.29
N LEU A 63 36.70 9.48 -1.44
CA LEU A 63 35.53 10.21 -0.92
C LEU A 63 34.68 9.27 -0.05
N PRO A 64 35.09 9.00 1.20
CA PRO A 64 34.42 8.03 2.07
C PRO A 64 32.99 8.44 2.43
N GLU A 65 32.70 9.74 2.51
CA GLU A 65 31.37 10.30 2.78
C GLU A 65 30.40 9.96 1.63
N LEU A 66 30.83 10.16 0.38
CA LEU A 66 30.01 9.85 -0.78
C LEU A 66 29.72 8.35 -0.87
N ALA A 67 30.74 7.50 -0.66
CA ALA A 67 30.54 6.05 -0.67
C ALA A 67 29.58 5.59 0.45
N THR A 68 29.72 6.17 1.63
CA THR A 68 28.85 5.89 2.78
C THR A 68 27.41 6.33 2.50
N PHE A 69 27.22 7.54 1.99
CA PHE A 69 25.91 8.04 1.60
C PHE A 69 25.27 7.17 0.52
N LEU A 70 26.01 6.76 -0.52
CA LEU A 70 25.51 5.89 -1.58
C LEU A 70 25.08 4.52 -1.05
N ALA A 71 25.84 3.92 -0.12
CA ALA A 71 25.46 2.67 0.53
C ALA A 71 24.13 2.81 1.30
N TYR A 72 23.97 3.88 2.07
CA TYR A 72 22.73 4.16 2.77
C TYR A 72 21.58 4.55 1.84
N ALA A 73 21.84 5.27 0.76
CA ALA A 73 20.84 5.61 -0.24
C ALA A 73 20.33 4.35 -0.96
N MET A 74 21.21 3.37 -1.22
CA MET A 74 20.82 2.08 -1.77
C MET A 74 19.97 1.27 -0.78
N LEU A 75 20.40 1.16 0.48
CA LEU A 75 19.61 0.50 1.53
C LEU A 75 18.27 1.19 1.76
N TRP A 76 18.27 2.53 1.77
CA TRP A 76 17.08 3.35 1.82
C TRP A 76 16.15 2.98 0.68
N PHE A 77 16.64 3.00 -0.57
CA PHE A 77 15.82 2.74 -1.74
C PHE A 77 15.16 1.36 -1.67
N LEU A 78 15.90 0.32 -1.27
CA LEU A 78 15.37 -1.03 -1.11
C LEU A 78 14.26 -1.11 -0.04
N ILE A 79 14.52 -0.58 1.16
CA ILE A 79 13.56 -0.62 2.27
C ILE A 79 12.35 0.28 1.99
N HIS A 80 12.60 1.47 1.45
CA HIS A 80 11.58 2.44 1.08
C HIS A 80 10.66 1.86 0.01
N TYR A 81 11.21 1.37 -1.10
CA TYR A 81 10.44 0.79 -2.19
C TYR A 81 9.61 -0.41 -1.72
N TYR A 82 10.19 -1.29 -0.90
CA TYR A 82 9.44 -2.39 -0.28
C TYR A 82 8.29 -1.90 0.60
N THR A 83 8.56 -0.96 1.52
CA THR A 83 7.54 -0.39 2.42
C THR A 83 6.42 0.30 1.64
N ARG A 84 6.77 1.06 0.60
CA ARG A 84 5.82 1.68 -0.35
C ARG A 84 4.93 0.65 -1.02
N TRP A 85 5.52 -0.43 -1.53
CA TRP A 85 4.76 -1.53 -2.13
C TRP A 85 3.77 -2.18 -1.13
N GLN A 86 4.18 -2.38 0.12
CA GLN A 86 3.27 -2.90 1.15
C GLN A 86 2.13 -1.93 1.48
N LEU A 87 2.42 -0.62 1.60
CA LEU A 87 1.42 0.41 1.87
C LEU A 87 0.39 0.56 0.74
N ILE A 88 0.85 0.53 -0.51
CA ILE A 88 -0.03 0.55 -1.69
C ILE A 88 -1.00 -0.63 -1.64
N ASN A 89 -0.49 -1.84 -1.36
CA ASN A 89 -1.34 -3.04 -1.27
C ASN A 89 -2.29 -2.99 -0.06
N LYS A 90 -1.86 -2.42 1.07
CA LYS A 90 -2.72 -2.16 2.23
C LYS A 90 -3.87 -1.22 1.86
N ARG A 91 -3.59 -0.17 1.09
CA ARG A 91 -4.59 0.78 0.61
C ARG A 91 -5.57 0.11 -0.34
N ILE A 92 -5.07 -0.68 -1.30
CA ILE A 92 -5.92 -1.47 -2.21
C ILE A 92 -6.88 -2.35 -1.41
N SER A 93 -6.38 -3.10 -0.43
CA SER A 93 -7.25 -3.96 0.38
C SER A 93 -8.22 -3.18 1.24
N ALA A 94 -7.86 -2.00 1.75
CA ALA A 94 -8.77 -1.13 2.48
C ALA A 94 -9.99 -0.74 1.62
N PHE A 95 -9.80 -0.47 0.34
CA PHE A 95 -10.91 -0.19 -0.59
C PHE A 95 -11.81 -1.41 -0.80
N TYR A 96 -11.23 -2.60 -0.93
CA TYR A 96 -12.00 -3.84 -1.01
C TYR A 96 -12.77 -4.10 0.28
N VAL A 97 -12.14 -4.02 1.45
CA VAL A 97 -12.82 -4.19 2.75
C VAL A 97 -13.99 -3.22 2.87
N ALA A 98 -13.77 -1.93 2.60
CA ALA A 98 -14.82 -0.92 2.71
C ALA A 98 -15.95 -1.11 1.68
N GLY A 99 -15.63 -1.56 0.46
CA GLY A 99 -16.61 -1.85 -0.57
C GLY A 99 -17.44 -3.09 -0.27
N PHE A 100 -16.80 -4.16 0.22
CA PHE A 100 -17.46 -5.39 0.64
C PHE A 100 -18.35 -5.17 1.87
N ASP A 101 -17.90 -4.43 2.87
CA ASP A 101 -18.69 -4.10 4.06
C ASP A 101 -19.94 -3.30 3.68
N GLN A 102 -19.80 -2.27 2.82
CA GLN A 102 -20.93 -1.49 2.33
C GLN A 102 -21.91 -2.33 1.50
N ALA A 103 -21.40 -3.23 0.66
CA ALA A 103 -22.24 -4.14 -0.12
C ALA A 103 -22.96 -5.16 0.77
N PHE A 104 -22.32 -5.62 1.86
CA PHE A 104 -22.92 -6.51 2.84
C PHE A 104 -24.04 -5.82 3.63
N GLN A 105 -23.83 -4.58 4.05
CA GLN A 105 -24.88 -3.75 4.66
C GLN A 105 -26.06 -3.53 3.71
N GLU A 106 -25.79 -3.30 2.43
CA GLU A 106 -26.84 -3.15 1.41
C GLU A 106 -27.67 -4.43 1.24
N MET A 107 -27.04 -5.61 1.25
CA MET A 107 -27.76 -6.89 1.21
C MET A 107 -28.69 -7.10 2.43
N ILE A 108 -28.28 -6.66 3.62
CA ILE A 108 -29.10 -6.84 4.83
C ILE A 108 -30.28 -5.85 4.86
N THR A 109 -30.12 -4.66 4.27
CA THR A 109 -31.05 -3.54 4.44
C THR A 109 -31.99 -3.33 3.27
N LYS A 110 -31.65 -3.81 2.07
CA LYS A 110 -32.49 -3.65 0.86
C LYS A 110 -33.23 -4.93 0.49
N ASP A 111 -34.31 -4.75 -0.27
CA ASP A 111 -35.02 -5.86 -0.91
C ASP A 111 -34.05 -6.64 -1.81
N PRO A 112 -33.88 -7.97 -1.60
CA PRO A 112 -33.02 -8.83 -2.43
C PRO A 112 -33.29 -8.70 -3.94
N GLN A 113 -34.53 -8.39 -4.34
CA GLN A 113 -34.90 -8.24 -5.75
C GLN A 113 -34.29 -6.98 -6.41
N SER A 114 -33.87 -6.00 -5.60
CA SER A 114 -33.25 -4.75 -6.08
C SER A 114 -31.76 -4.88 -6.40
N ILE A 115 -31.14 -6.02 -6.09
CA ILE A 115 -29.69 -6.21 -6.14
C ILE A 115 -29.28 -6.78 -7.50
N VAL A 116 -28.44 -6.03 -8.22
CA VAL A 116 -27.93 -6.45 -9.53
C VAL A 116 -26.79 -7.46 -9.36
N LEU A 117 -27.12 -8.75 -9.48
CA LEU A 117 -26.18 -9.86 -9.37
C LEU A 117 -25.36 -10.15 -10.64
N LYS A 118 -25.56 -9.36 -11.71
CA LYS A 118 -24.82 -9.56 -12.97
C LYS A 118 -23.32 -9.28 -12.77
N PRO A 119 -22.42 -9.97 -13.48
CA PRO A 119 -20.99 -9.68 -13.42
C PRO A 119 -20.68 -8.25 -13.86
N TYR A 120 -19.75 -7.59 -13.18
CA TYR A 120 -19.25 -6.28 -13.59
C TYR A 120 -18.35 -6.40 -14.83
N GLU A 121 -18.67 -5.65 -15.88
CA GLU A 121 -17.86 -5.59 -17.10
C GLU A 121 -16.60 -4.75 -16.88
N LYS A 122 -15.47 -5.25 -17.39
CA LYS A 122 -14.16 -4.64 -17.17
C LYS A 122 -14.05 -3.30 -17.90
N GLU A 123 -13.81 -2.23 -17.17
CA GLU A 123 -13.39 -0.96 -17.76
C GLU A 123 -11.91 -1.03 -18.19
N ALA A 124 -11.64 -0.73 -19.46
CA ALA A 124 -10.29 -0.70 -20.01
C ALA A 124 -9.56 0.59 -19.63
N LEU A 125 -9.11 0.69 -18.38
CA LEU A 125 -8.17 1.75 -17.98
C LEU A 125 -6.75 1.29 -18.28
N THR A 126 -6.04 2.00 -19.17
CA THR A 126 -4.61 1.82 -19.41
C THR A 126 -3.80 2.68 -18.43
N PRO A 127 -3.18 2.09 -17.39
CA PRO A 127 -2.41 2.87 -16.42
C PRO A 127 -1.12 3.39 -17.05
N SER A 128 -0.77 4.64 -16.74
CA SER A 128 0.52 5.23 -17.13
C SER A 128 1.68 4.53 -16.44
N LYS A 129 2.64 4.01 -17.22
CA LYS A 129 3.86 3.35 -16.71
C LYS A 129 4.68 4.27 -15.80
N TRP A 130 4.81 5.55 -16.17
CA TRP A 130 5.55 6.55 -15.40
C TRP A 130 4.91 6.85 -14.06
N ARG A 131 3.59 6.99 -14.04
CA ARG A 131 2.84 7.18 -12.78
C ARG A 131 3.03 6.00 -11.84
N ASN A 132 3.06 4.79 -12.39
CA ASN A 132 3.29 3.57 -11.60
C ASN A 132 4.72 3.53 -11.04
N TYR A 133 5.71 3.87 -11.84
CA TYR A 133 7.10 3.95 -11.36
C TYR A 133 7.24 4.98 -10.22
N LEU A 134 6.74 6.20 -10.42
CA LEU A 134 6.80 7.26 -9.41
C LEU A 134 6.05 6.91 -8.13
N ALA A 135 4.91 6.22 -8.22
CA ALA A 135 4.15 5.79 -7.05
C ALA A 135 4.94 4.81 -6.15
N GLY A 136 5.94 4.10 -6.68
CA GLY A 136 6.84 3.26 -5.90
C GLY A 136 7.84 4.05 -5.03
N ILE A 137 7.98 5.36 -5.25
CA ILE A 137 8.97 6.24 -4.59
C ILE A 137 8.29 7.39 -3.84
N ILE A 138 7.21 7.93 -4.37
CA ILE A 138 6.46 9.03 -3.73
C ILE A 138 4.99 8.67 -3.62
N TYR A 139 4.30 9.33 -2.69
CA TYR A 139 2.85 9.23 -2.62
C TYR A 139 2.25 9.84 -3.89
N VAL A 140 1.45 9.05 -4.60
CA VAL A 140 0.67 9.51 -5.74
C VAL A 140 -0.79 9.20 -5.44
N PRO A 141 -1.67 10.23 -5.36
CA PRO A 141 -3.10 10.02 -5.20
C PRO A 141 -3.61 9.15 -6.35
N LYS A 142 -4.38 8.10 -6.06
CA LYS A 142 -4.86 7.11 -7.04
C LYS A 142 -3.74 6.47 -7.90
N GLY A 143 -2.47 6.62 -7.51
CA GLY A 143 -1.32 6.05 -8.20
C GLY A 143 -1.11 4.60 -7.78
N PHE A 144 -0.78 3.73 -8.73
CA PHE A 144 -0.61 2.30 -8.48
C PHE A 144 -1.84 1.60 -7.91
N VAL A 145 -3.01 2.03 -8.37
CA VAL A 145 -4.22 1.27 -8.16
C VAL A 145 -4.56 0.65 -9.51
N ARG A 146 -4.09 -0.57 -9.73
CA ARG A 146 -4.87 -1.41 -10.62
C ARG A 146 -6.12 -1.78 -9.82
N MET A 147 -7.28 -1.33 -10.28
CA MET A 147 -8.40 -2.25 -10.20
C MET A 147 -7.96 -3.45 -11.02
N ASP A 148 -7.40 -4.44 -10.33
CA ASP A 148 -6.94 -5.65 -10.99
C ASP A 148 -8.13 -6.33 -11.68
N ALA A 149 -7.81 -7.41 -12.39
CA ALA A 149 -8.79 -8.40 -12.82
C ALA A 149 -9.67 -8.96 -11.67
N SER A 150 -9.43 -8.58 -10.40
CA SER A 150 -10.25 -8.96 -9.25
C SER A 150 -11.57 -8.20 -9.12
N VAL A 151 -11.77 -7.06 -9.80
CA VAL A 151 -13.12 -6.43 -9.88
C VAL A 151 -13.94 -7.06 -11.01
N SER A 152 -13.27 -7.46 -12.11
CA SER A 152 -13.93 -8.19 -13.19
C SER A 152 -14.37 -9.57 -12.69
N GLY A 153 -15.67 -9.82 -12.69
CA GLY A 153 -16.26 -11.04 -12.15
C GLY A 153 -16.86 -10.89 -10.74
N LEU A 154 -16.70 -9.75 -10.07
CA LEU A 154 -17.55 -9.42 -8.92
C LEU A 154 -18.98 -9.10 -9.39
N PRO A 155 -20.00 -9.37 -8.57
CA PRO A 155 -21.34 -8.85 -8.80
C PRO A 155 -21.34 -7.31 -8.95
N HIS A 156 -22.15 -6.78 -9.84
CA HIS A 156 -22.16 -5.37 -10.21
C HIS A 156 -22.32 -4.44 -9.00
N PHE A 157 -23.29 -4.74 -8.13
CA PHE A 157 -23.56 -3.94 -6.93
C PHE A 157 -22.34 -3.82 -6.00
N LEU A 158 -21.53 -4.88 -5.91
CA LEU A 158 -20.32 -4.93 -5.09
C LEU A 158 -19.17 -4.17 -5.76
N ALA A 159 -18.98 -4.40 -7.06
CA ALA A 159 -17.95 -3.73 -7.85
C ALA A 159 -18.12 -2.20 -7.83
N GLU A 160 -19.37 -1.71 -7.91
CA GLU A 160 -19.67 -0.28 -7.80
C GLU A 160 -19.23 0.32 -6.46
N LYS A 161 -19.45 -0.37 -5.34
CA LYS A 161 -19.01 0.12 -4.02
C LYS A 161 -17.51 0.17 -3.91
N VAL A 162 -16.84 -0.88 -4.37
CA VAL A 162 -15.38 -0.94 -4.40
C VAL A 162 -14.84 0.23 -5.25
N LYS A 163 -15.42 0.46 -6.43
CA LYS A 163 -15.08 1.60 -7.30
C LYS A 163 -15.30 2.95 -6.66
N GLN A 164 -16.44 3.14 -6.00
CA GLN A 164 -16.70 4.37 -5.26
C GLN A 164 -15.60 4.64 -4.22
N LYS A 165 -15.16 3.62 -3.48
CA LYS A 165 -14.07 3.77 -2.49
C LYS A 165 -12.72 4.09 -3.11
N PHE A 166 -12.42 3.52 -4.28
CA PHE A 166 -11.23 3.88 -5.05
C PHE A 166 -11.24 5.35 -5.49
N ASP A 167 -12.43 5.91 -5.75
CA ASP A 167 -12.56 7.31 -6.16
C ASP A 167 -12.53 8.30 -5.00
N THR A 168 -13.11 7.94 -3.86
CA THR A 168 -13.19 8.82 -2.67
C THR A 168 -11.94 8.76 -1.77
N GLY A 169 -11.14 7.69 -1.85
CA GLY A 169 -10.01 7.48 -0.96
C GLY A 169 -10.37 6.81 0.37
N SER A 170 -9.36 6.54 1.21
CA SER A 170 -9.53 5.89 2.51
C SER A 170 -8.53 6.41 3.55
N GLY A 171 -8.77 6.16 4.84
CA GLY A 171 -7.83 6.51 5.91
C GLY A 171 -6.44 5.87 5.77
N ALA A 172 -6.28 4.85 4.91
CA ALA A 172 -4.98 4.27 4.59
C ALA A 172 -4.04 5.26 3.86
N ASP A 173 -4.60 6.29 3.20
CA ASP A 173 -3.82 7.33 2.53
C ASP A 173 -2.97 8.14 3.52
N THR A 174 -3.49 8.45 4.71
CA THR A 174 -2.78 9.23 5.73
C THR A 174 -1.52 8.52 6.23
N LEU A 175 -1.63 7.22 6.54
CA LEU A 175 -0.48 6.42 6.97
C LEU A 175 0.56 6.30 5.87
N GLU A 176 0.10 6.11 4.64
CA GLU A 176 0.96 6.01 3.46
C GLU A 176 1.78 7.30 3.27
N ILE A 177 1.13 8.46 3.34
CA ILE A 177 1.77 9.79 3.28
C ILE A 177 2.81 9.92 4.39
N LEU A 178 2.41 9.67 5.65
CA LEU A 178 3.27 9.85 6.81
C LEU A 178 4.55 9.01 6.72
N ILE A 179 4.42 7.71 6.46
CA ILE A 179 5.57 6.80 6.38
C ILE A 179 6.47 7.16 5.20
N THR A 180 5.89 7.50 4.04
CA THR A 180 6.65 7.87 2.83
C THR A 180 7.53 9.08 3.08
N TYR A 181 6.96 10.17 3.60
CA TYR A 181 7.71 11.40 3.81
C TYR A 181 8.64 11.33 5.01
N THR A 182 8.29 10.57 6.05
CA THR A 182 9.24 10.30 7.15
C THR A 182 10.45 9.52 6.65
N SER A 183 10.22 8.53 5.78
CA SER A 183 11.29 7.75 5.16
C SER A 183 12.22 8.60 4.30
N ILE A 184 11.68 9.55 3.53
CA ILE A 184 12.47 10.52 2.74
C ILE A 184 13.24 11.47 3.66
N ALA A 185 12.61 11.98 4.72
CA ALA A 185 13.26 12.86 5.69
C ALA A 185 14.44 12.16 6.41
N LEU A 186 14.31 10.87 6.75
CA LEU A 186 15.40 10.09 7.33
C LEU A 186 16.62 9.99 6.40
N LEU A 187 16.41 9.81 5.09
CA LEU A 187 17.53 9.83 4.13
C LEU A 187 18.21 11.20 4.09
N ALA A 188 17.42 12.28 4.09
CA ALA A 188 17.97 13.64 4.11
C ALA A 188 18.80 13.90 5.38
N LEU A 189 18.32 13.45 6.54
CA LEU A 189 19.06 13.54 7.81
C LEU A 189 20.36 12.72 7.80
N VAL A 190 20.33 11.51 7.24
CA VAL A 190 21.56 10.72 7.03
C VAL A 190 22.52 11.45 6.10
N GLY A 191 22.05 12.06 5.02
CA GLY A 191 22.87 12.88 4.14
C GLY A 191 23.54 14.04 4.88
N VAL A 192 22.76 14.84 5.60
CA VAL A 192 23.30 15.94 6.41
C VAL A 192 24.34 15.43 7.41
N LYS A 193 24.06 14.30 8.07
CA LYS A 193 24.97 13.73 9.04
C LYS A 193 26.28 13.27 8.40
N VAL A 194 26.21 12.53 7.30
CA VAL A 194 27.38 11.97 6.61
C VAL A 194 28.30 13.05 6.03
N PHE A 195 27.76 14.18 5.58
CA PHE A 195 28.56 15.24 4.95
C PHE A 195 28.99 16.37 5.90
N PHE A 196 28.34 16.56 7.05
CA PHE A 196 28.55 17.75 7.90
C PHE A 196 28.72 17.48 9.39
N GLY A 197 28.59 16.25 9.89
CA GLY A 197 28.60 15.98 11.33
C GLY A 197 29.41 14.77 11.75
#